data_AF-A0A423U582-F1
#
_entry.id   AF-A0A423U582-F1
#
_cell.length_a   1.000
_cell.length_b   1.000
_cell.length_c   1.000
_cell.angle_alpha   90.00
_cell.angle_beta   90.00
_cell.angle_gamma   90.00
#
_symmetry.space_group_name_H-M   'P 1'
#
loop_
_entity.id
_entity.type
_entity.pdbx_description
1 polymer ?
#
loop_
_entity_poly.entity_id
_entity_poly.type
_entity_poly.pdbx_seq_one_letter_code
_entity_poly.pdbx_strand_id
1 'polypeptide(L)'
;MFSTLVAATLVALVSADGIPDFVVPGKCAKVANQDKFDLRKYSGRWYQTQIIDNAYQPFTRCIHSNYDYSDSDYGFKVTTAGFSPSNEYLRMQGKIYPTKDFPAAHAH
;
A
#
# COMPACT_ATOMS: atom_id res chain seq x y z
N MET A 1 38.71 14.26 -36.14
CA MET A 1 38.04 13.03 -35.66
C MET A 1 38.13 12.90 -34.13
N PHE A 2 37.62 13.87 -33.36
CA PHE A 2 37.57 13.78 -31.89
C PHE A 2 36.15 14.02 -31.32
N SER A 3 35.26 14.68 -32.06
CA SER A 3 33.89 14.97 -31.59
C SER A 3 32.93 13.78 -31.65
N THR A 4 33.21 12.76 -32.47
CA THR A 4 32.33 11.57 -32.60
C THR A 4 32.51 10.55 -31.47
N LEU A 5 33.65 10.57 -30.77
CA LEU A 5 33.92 9.66 -29.65
C LEU A 5 33.21 10.08 -28.36
N VAL A 6 32.95 11.38 -28.18
CA VAL A 6 32.28 11.91 -26.98
C VAL A 6 30.79 11.57 -26.97
N ALA A 7 30.16 11.51 -28.15
CA ALA A 7 28.74 11.18 -28.28
C ALA A 7 28.44 9.71 -27.93
N ALA A 8 29.37 8.78 -28.19
CA ALA A 8 29.17 7.36 -27.90
C ALA A 8 29.26 7.02 -26.40
N THR A 9 30.02 7.80 -25.62
CA THR A 9 30.12 7.61 -24.16
C THR A 9 28.92 8.14 -23.38
N LEU A 10 28.14 9.08 -23.93
CA LEU A 10 26.97 9.66 -23.25
C LEU A 10 25.71 8.79 -23.36
N VAL A 11 25.65 7.84 -24.29
CA VAL A 11 24.47 6.98 -24.49
C VAL A 11 24.49 5.70 -23.62
N ALA A 12 25.61 5.41 -22.95
CA ALA A 12 25.74 4.23 -22.08
C ALA A 12 25.31 4.46 -20.61
N LEU A 13 24.88 5.68 -20.27
CA LEU A 13 24.19 5.97 -19.00
C LEU A 13 22.68 5.85 -19.19
N VAL A 14 22.20 4.82 -19.88
CA VAL A 14 20.83 4.33 -19.63
C VAL A 14 20.93 3.67 -18.28
N SER A 15 20.58 4.44 -17.25
CA SER A 15 20.40 3.99 -15.88
C SER A 15 19.75 2.61 -15.88
N ALA A 16 20.41 1.68 -15.20
CA ALA A 16 19.84 0.39 -14.88
C ALA A 16 18.56 0.61 -14.06
N ASP A 17 17.42 0.67 -14.73
CA ASP A 17 16.13 0.46 -14.09
C ASP A 17 16.06 -1.03 -13.73
N GLY A 18 16.77 -1.36 -12.65
CA GLY A 18 16.75 -2.68 -12.05
C GLY A 18 15.32 -3.06 -11.67
N ILE A 19 15.06 -4.37 -11.65
CA ILE A 19 13.80 -4.90 -11.14
C ILE A 19 13.59 -4.36 -9.71
N PRO A 20 12.47 -3.67 -9.41
CA PRO A 20 12.23 -3.14 -8.07
C PRO A 20 12.26 -4.23 -6.99
N ASP A 21 12.73 -3.91 -5.79
CA ASP A 21 12.92 -4.89 -4.70
C ASP A 21 11.62 -5.61 -4.28
N PHE A 22 10.45 -5.00 -4.52
CA PHE A 22 9.15 -5.62 -4.26
C PHE A 22 8.76 -6.68 -5.33
N VAL A 23 9.49 -6.78 -6.45
CA VAL A 23 9.29 -7.77 -7.50
C VAL A 23 10.24 -8.95 -7.26
N VAL A 24 9.70 -10.01 -6.66
CA VAL A 24 10.46 -11.17 -6.21
C VAL A 24 10.13 -12.40 -7.08
N PRO A 25 11.11 -13.22 -7.49
CA PRO A 25 10.84 -14.45 -8.23
C PRO A 25 10.04 -15.47 -7.41
N GLY A 26 9.17 -16.24 -8.07
CA GLY A 26 8.41 -17.34 -7.47
C GLY A 26 6.90 -17.13 -7.51
N LYS A 27 6.18 -17.82 -6.60
CA LYS A 27 4.73 -17.69 -6.42
C LYS A 27 4.45 -17.02 -5.07
N CYS A 28 3.31 -16.36 -4.94
CA CYS A 28 2.87 -15.78 -3.66
C CYS A 28 2.83 -16.84 -2.56
N ALA A 29 3.25 -16.45 -1.35
CA ALA A 29 3.19 -17.31 -0.18
C ALA A 29 1.74 -17.67 0.18
N LYS A 30 1.53 -18.89 0.68
CA LYS A 30 0.25 -19.28 1.28
C LYS A 30 0.20 -18.77 2.71
N VAL A 31 -0.59 -17.71 2.94
CA VAL A 31 -0.80 -17.12 4.27
C VAL A 31 -2.11 -17.62 4.88
N ALA A 32 -2.12 -17.81 6.19
CA ALA A 32 -3.32 -18.19 6.94
C ALA A 32 -4.13 -16.95 7.31
N ASN A 33 -5.46 -17.11 7.39
CA ASN A 33 -6.34 -16.08 7.91
C ASN A 33 -6.34 -16.10 9.44
N GLN A 34 -6.66 -14.96 10.05
CA GLN A 34 -6.92 -14.91 11.48
C GLN A 34 -8.30 -15.48 11.78
N ASP A 35 -8.34 -16.58 12.55
CA ASP A 35 -9.60 -17.17 12.99
C ASP A 35 -10.36 -16.24 13.95
N LYS A 36 -11.69 -16.22 13.80
CA LYS A 36 -12.62 -15.44 14.64
C LYS A 36 -12.24 -13.95 14.74
N PHE A 37 -11.76 -13.39 13.62
CA PHE A 37 -11.41 -11.98 13.55
C PHE A 37 -12.65 -11.10 13.76
N ASP A 38 -12.60 -10.24 14.78
CA ASP A 38 -13.70 -9.34 15.13
C ASP A 38 -13.45 -7.95 14.49
N LEU A 39 -14.17 -7.70 13.39
CA LEU A 39 -14.08 -6.43 12.65
C LEU A 39 -14.46 -5.22 13.52
N ARG A 40 -15.35 -5.39 14.51
CA ARG A 40 -15.75 -4.28 15.39
C ARG A 40 -14.61 -3.90 16.32
N LYS A 41 -13.87 -4.87 16.84
CA LYS A 41 -12.69 -4.62 17.68
C LYS A 41 -11.51 -4.06 16.89
N TYR A 42 -11.43 -4.35 15.59
CA TYR A 42 -10.40 -3.77 14.72
C TYR A 42 -10.70 -2.32 14.30
N SER A 43 -11.95 -1.89 14.44
CA SER A 43 -12.35 -0.51 14.12
C SER A 43 -11.60 0.53 14.95
N GLY A 44 -11.57 1.77 14.45
CA GLY A 44 -10.89 2.88 15.09
C GLY A 44 -9.63 3.31 14.34
N ARG A 45 -8.75 4.03 15.05
CA ARG A 45 -7.59 4.70 14.47
C ARG A 45 -6.34 3.84 14.58
N TRP A 46 -5.69 3.62 13.45
CA TRP A 46 -4.40 2.97 13.32
C TRP A 46 -3.35 3.93 12.77
N TYR A 47 -2.12 3.76 13.21
CA TYR A 47 -0.96 4.52 12.75
C TYR A 47 0.00 3.57 12.05
N GLN A 48 0.46 3.96 10.86
CA GLN A 48 1.41 3.15 10.10
C GLN A 48 2.80 3.33 10.66
N THR A 49 3.39 2.24 11.15
CA THR A 49 4.74 2.24 11.75
C THR A 49 5.82 2.01 10.70
N GLN A 50 5.62 1.03 9.82
CA GLN A 50 6.53 0.64 8.75
C GLN A 50 5.73 0.09 7.55
N ILE A 51 6.31 0.19 6.36
CA ILE A 51 5.77 -0.38 5.12
C ILE A 51 6.95 -0.72 4.19
N ILE A 52 6.75 -1.71 3.33
CA ILE A 52 7.64 -1.94 2.18
C ILE A 52 7.47 -0.83 1.14
N ASP A 53 8.40 -0.74 0.19
CA ASP A 53 8.27 0.20 -0.93
C ASP A 53 6.95 -0.01 -1.68
N ASN A 54 6.18 1.08 -1.80
CA ASN A 54 4.85 1.05 -2.38
C ASN A 54 4.59 2.32 -3.22
N ALA A 55 4.67 2.18 -4.54
CA ALA A 55 4.47 3.26 -5.50
C ALA A 55 3.03 3.83 -5.50
N TYR A 56 2.06 3.10 -4.92
CA TYR A 56 0.65 3.50 -4.90
C TYR A 56 0.28 4.32 -3.66
N GLN A 57 1.15 4.39 -2.65
CA GLN A 57 0.89 5.17 -1.44
C GLN A 57 1.41 6.61 -1.60
N PRO A 58 0.54 7.64 -1.57
CA PRO A 58 0.98 9.01 -1.76
C PRO A 58 1.53 9.68 -0.49
N PHE A 59 1.44 9.02 0.67
CA PHE A 59 1.87 9.55 1.96
C PHE A 59 3.25 9.03 2.36
N THR A 60 4.02 9.87 3.05
CA THR A 60 5.35 9.56 3.60
C THR A 60 5.44 9.74 5.11
N ARG A 61 4.59 10.58 5.72
CA ARG A 61 4.69 10.95 7.14
C ARG A 61 3.34 11.11 7.81
N CYS A 62 3.31 10.91 9.13
CA CYS A 62 2.13 11.06 10.00
C CYS A 62 0.89 10.29 9.51
N ILE A 63 1.15 9.12 8.90
CA ILE A 63 0.13 8.34 8.21
C ILE A 63 -0.75 7.66 9.26
N HIS A 64 -2.04 7.92 9.18
CA HIS A 64 -3.03 7.31 10.05
C HIS A 64 -4.31 7.02 9.29
N SER A 65 -4.95 5.93 9.67
CA SER A 65 -6.16 5.42 9.04
C SER A 65 -7.23 5.22 10.09
N ASN A 66 -8.41 5.78 9.85
CA ASN A 66 -9.60 5.53 10.66
C ASN A 66 -10.49 4.52 9.95
N TYR A 67 -10.70 3.38 10.58
CA TYR A 67 -11.53 2.28 10.09
C TYR A 67 -12.89 2.38 10.77
N ASP A 68 -13.89 2.81 10.01
CA ASP A 68 -15.27 2.92 10.48
C ASP A 68 -16.06 1.69 10.00
N TYR A 69 -16.47 0.85 10.95
CA TYR A 69 -17.14 -0.40 10.65
C TYR A 69 -18.57 -0.16 10.15
N SER A 70 -18.97 -0.87 9.10
CA SER A 70 -20.29 -0.78 8.50
C SER A 70 -21.01 -2.12 8.61
N ASP A 71 -22.10 -2.16 9.36
CA ASP A 71 -22.97 -3.35 9.44
C ASP A 71 -23.65 -3.68 8.09
N SER A 72 -23.88 -2.68 7.21
CA SER A 72 -24.50 -2.92 5.89
C SER A 72 -23.52 -3.49 4.87
N ASP A 73 -22.30 -2.96 4.86
CA ASP A 73 -21.26 -3.34 3.89
C ASP A 73 -20.40 -4.50 4.41
N TYR A 74 -20.64 -4.93 5.66
CA TYR A 74 -19.90 -5.95 6.40
C TYR A 74 -18.38 -5.76 6.34
N GLY A 75 -17.94 -4.50 6.45
CA GLY A 75 -16.54 -4.09 6.25
C GLY A 75 -16.25 -2.72 6.83
N PHE A 76 -15.29 -1.99 6.25
CA PHE A 76 -14.88 -0.66 6.70
C PHE A 76 -15.03 0.40 5.62
N LYS A 77 -15.53 1.57 6.02
CA LYS A 77 -15.21 2.83 5.36
C LYS A 77 -13.93 3.35 5.98
N VAL A 78 -12.90 3.55 5.17
CA VAL A 78 -11.57 3.94 5.65
C VAL A 78 -11.26 5.35 5.21
N THR A 79 -10.88 6.19 6.18
CA THR A 79 -10.25 7.48 5.90
C THR A 79 -8.79 7.37 6.26
N THR A 80 -7.90 7.62 5.30
CA THR A 80 -6.46 7.71 5.55
C THR A 80 -6.00 9.15 5.33
N ALA A 81 -5.16 9.66 6.22
CA ALA A 81 -4.52 10.96 6.04
C ALA A 81 -3.05 10.93 6.47
N GLY A 82 -2.29 11.89 5.96
CA GLY A 82 -0.87 12.03 6.20
C GLY A 82 -0.28 13.12 5.32
N PHE A 83 1.04 13.24 5.32
CA PHE A 83 1.75 14.19 4.47
C PHE A 83 2.38 13.50 3.26
N SER A 84 2.32 14.16 2.10
CA SER A 84 3.01 13.77 0.88
C SER A 84 4.54 13.96 0.99
N PRO A 85 5.35 13.49 0.03
CA PRO A 85 6.77 13.83 -0.04
C PRO A 85 7.04 15.34 -0.11
N SER A 86 6.12 16.13 -0.69
CA SER A 86 6.20 17.59 -0.79
C SER A 86 5.66 18.32 0.45
N ASN A 87 5.40 17.60 1.55
CA ASN A 87 4.85 18.13 2.80
C ASN A 87 3.44 18.72 2.68
N GLU A 88 2.67 18.28 1.69
CA GLU A 88 1.24 18.59 1.56
C GLU A 88 0.41 17.65 2.43
N TYR A 89 -0.57 18.17 3.16
CA TYR A 89 -1.51 17.33 3.91
C TYR A 89 -2.56 16.73 2.96
N LEU A 90 -2.55 15.41 2.84
CA LEU A 90 -3.46 14.67 1.97
C LEU A 90 -4.47 13.88 2.80
N ARG A 91 -5.68 13.70 2.27
CA ARG A 91 -6.70 12.81 2.83
C ARG A 91 -7.36 11.99 1.72
N MET A 92 -7.42 10.68 1.91
CA MET A 92 -8.04 9.74 0.98
C MET A 92 -9.13 8.93 1.68
N GLN A 93 -10.15 8.55 0.90
CA GLN A 93 -11.24 7.70 1.35
C GLN A 93 -11.22 6.40 0.57
N GLY A 94 -11.48 5.28 1.25
CA GLY A 94 -11.54 3.96 0.68
C GLY A 94 -12.59 3.09 1.35
N LYS A 95 -12.80 1.90 0.80
CA LYS A 95 -13.67 0.88 1.36
C LYS A 95 -12.94 -0.46 1.40
N ILE A 96 -13.13 -1.20 2.49
CA ILE A 96 -12.66 -2.58 2.65
C ILE A 96 -13.89 -3.42 2.90
N TYR A 97 -14.09 -4.50 2.15
CA TYR A 97 -15.25 -5.38 2.30
C TYR A 97 -14.86 -6.83 2.00
N PRO A 98 -15.61 -7.81 2.52
CA PRO A 98 -15.37 -9.22 2.29
C PRO A 98 -15.49 -9.55 0.80
N THR A 99 -14.66 -10.45 0.30
CA THR A 99 -14.76 -10.96 -1.07
C THR A 99 -15.57 -12.26 -1.11
N LYS A 100 -15.91 -12.74 -2.31
CA LYS A 100 -16.62 -14.03 -2.46
C LYS A 100 -15.86 -15.20 -1.84
N ASP A 101 -14.53 -15.17 -1.90
CA ASP A 101 -13.65 -16.23 -1.38
C ASP A 101 -13.42 -16.13 0.13
N PHE A 102 -13.71 -14.96 0.71
CA PHE A 102 -13.62 -14.69 2.15
C PHE A 102 -14.94 -14.07 2.61
N PRO A 103 -16.02 -14.87 2.72
CA PRO A 103 -17.31 -14.37 3.17
C PRO A 103 -17.20 -13.79 4.57
N ALA A 104 -18.15 -12.91 4.91
CA ALA A 104 -18.09 -12.11 6.12
C ALA A 104 -17.82 -12.96 7.37
N ALA A 105 -16.68 -12.73 8.01
CA ALA A 105 -16.28 -13.38 9.24
C ALA A 105 -17.12 -12.79 10.39
N HIS A 106 -18.31 -13.32 10.59
CA HIS A 106 -19.13 -12.95 11.74
C HIS A 106 -18.73 -13.82 12.94
N ALA A 107 -18.31 -13.14 14.01
CA ALA A 107 -18.26 -13.71 15.33
C ALA A 107 -19.65 -14.28 15.68
N HIS A 108 -19.67 -15.56 16.07
CA HIS A 108 -20.78 -16.15 16.83
C HIS A 108 -20.89 -15.48 18.21
#